data_AF-A0A9Q0DI71-F1
#
_entry.id   AF-A0A9Q0DI71-F1
#
_cell.length_a   1.000
_cell.length_b   1.000
_cell.length_c   1.000
_cell.angle_alpha   90.00
_cell.angle_beta   90.00
_cell.angle_gamma   90.00
#
_symmetry.space_group_name_H-M   'P 1'
#
loop_
_entity.id
_entity.type
_entity.pdbx_description
1 polymer ?
#
loop_
_entity_poly.entity_id
_entity_poly.type
_entity_poly.pdbx_seq_one_letter_code
_entity_poly.pdbx_strand_id
1 'polypeptide(L)'
;MEKLQEEFHHRFSDFRDHEKSVNLFQNPFTCAPEEEPAEVQFELLDLQESSEARAAYPDKNLIKFYKGHSPATYPALRQHAIRMASLFGSTCVRKPSPPWPSTHPS
;
A
#
# COMPACT_ATOMS: atom_id res chain seq x y z
N MET A 1 6.15 -36.24 5.32
CA MET A 1 6.41 -34.90 5.90
C MET A 1 6.49 -33.83 4.82
N GLU A 2 7.04 -34.11 3.64
CA GLU A 2 7.21 -33.13 2.55
C GLU A 2 5.88 -32.57 2.00
N LYS A 3 4.86 -33.42 1.77
CA LYS A 3 3.55 -32.97 1.24
C LYS A 3 2.85 -31.91 2.10
N LEU A 4 2.92 -32.03 3.43
CA LEU A 4 2.27 -31.08 4.33
C LEU A 4 3.01 -29.74 4.34
N GLN A 5 4.34 -29.77 4.24
CA GLN A 5 5.16 -28.56 4.14
C GLN A 5 4.99 -27.87 2.79
N GLU A 6 4.88 -28.61 1.68
CA GLU A 6 4.55 -28.03 0.37
C GLU A 6 3.16 -27.42 0.35
N GLU A 7 2.15 -28.12 0.86
CA GLU A 7 0.78 -27.57 0.94
C GLU A 7 0.71 -26.37 1.88
N PHE A 8 1.49 -26.34 2.96
CA PHE A 8 1.63 -25.17 3.81
C PHE A 8 2.31 -24.02 3.04
N HIS A 9 3.44 -24.28 2.38
CA HIS A 9 4.10 -23.26 1.58
C HIS A 9 3.21 -22.73 0.45
N HIS A 10 2.41 -23.58 -0.20
CA HIS A 10 1.50 -23.18 -1.26
C HIS A 10 0.27 -22.43 -0.74
N ARG A 11 -0.38 -22.92 0.32
CA ARG A 11 -1.56 -22.23 0.90
C ARG A 11 -1.22 -20.92 1.59
N PHE A 12 0.04 -20.76 2.03
CA PHE A 12 0.54 -19.55 2.65
C PHE A 12 1.51 -18.78 1.74
N SER A 13 1.67 -19.14 0.45
CA SER A 13 2.45 -18.31 -0.48
C SER A 13 1.77 -16.97 -0.66
N ASP A 14 0.44 -16.98 -0.79
CA ASP A 14 -0.37 -15.78 -0.85
C ASP A 14 -0.09 -14.91 0.38
N PHE A 15 -0.07 -15.47 1.60
CA PHE A 15 0.26 -14.70 2.81
C PHE A 15 1.67 -14.09 2.79
N ARG A 16 2.68 -14.80 2.25
CA ARG A 16 4.04 -14.26 2.12
C ARG A 16 4.13 -13.14 1.08
N ASP A 17 3.42 -13.27 -0.03
CA ASP A 17 3.35 -12.23 -1.06
C ASP A 17 2.60 -11.01 -0.55
N HIS A 18 1.55 -11.22 0.26
CA HIS A 18 0.86 -10.14 0.97
C HIS A 18 1.76 -9.50 2.02
N GLU A 19 2.57 -10.25 2.76
CA GLU A 19 3.51 -9.73 3.75
C GLU A 19 4.59 -8.87 3.09
N LYS A 20 5.21 -9.33 2.00
CA LYS A 20 6.16 -8.52 1.21
C LYS A 20 5.51 -7.24 0.70
N SER A 21 4.30 -7.36 0.14
CA SER A 21 3.52 -6.23 -0.37
C SER A 21 3.17 -5.20 0.72
N VAL A 22 2.80 -5.66 1.92
CA VAL A 22 2.56 -4.82 3.09
C VAL A 22 3.87 -4.18 3.57
N ASN A 23 4.97 -4.92 3.59
CA ASN A 23 6.27 -4.40 4.01
C ASN A 23 6.77 -3.29 3.08
N LEU A 24 6.66 -3.45 1.76
CA LEU A 24 6.97 -2.39 0.79
C LEU A 24 6.14 -1.13 1.03
N PHE A 25 4.87 -1.29 1.38
CA PHE A 25 3.96 -0.18 1.67
C PHE A 25 4.24 0.51 3.01
N GLN A 26 4.68 -0.24 4.03
CA GLN A 26 4.90 0.27 5.39
C GLN A 26 6.34 0.68 5.68
N ASN A 27 7.31 0.19 4.91
CA ASN A 27 8.73 0.37 5.20
C ASN A 27 9.56 0.50 3.90
N PRO A 28 9.18 1.39 2.96
CA PRO A 28 9.86 1.50 1.66
C PRO A 28 11.35 1.87 1.80
N PHE A 29 11.76 2.52 2.90
CA PHE A 29 13.15 2.90 3.15
C PHE A 29 14.06 1.76 3.61
N THR A 30 13.51 0.61 3.97
CA THR A 30 14.27 -0.57 4.44
C THR A 30 14.05 -1.81 3.56
N CYS A 31 13.22 -1.70 2.53
CA CYS A 31 13.01 -2.77 1.55
C CYS A 31 14.22 -2.93 0.63
N ALA A 32 14.54 -4.17 0.27
CA ALA A 32 15.57 -4.51 -0.69
C ALA A 32 15.04 -4.30 -2.12
N PRO A 33 15.53 -3.31 -2.90
CA PRO A 33 15.03 -3.05 -4.24
C PRO A 33 15.21 -4.24 -5.19
N GLU A 34 16.27 -5.02 -5.04
CA GLU A 34 16.56 -6.19 -5.85
C GLU A 34 15.48 -7.29 -5.79
N GLU A 35 14.63 -7.29 -4.76
CA GLU A 35 13.52 -8.25 -4.62
C GLU A 35 12.23 -7.82 -5.32
N GLU A 36 12.16 -6.60 -5.84
CA GLU A 36 10.94 -6.01 -6.43
C GLU A 36 10.93 -6.09 -7.97
N PRO A 37 9.78 -5.90 -8.65
CA PRO A 37 9.73 -5.76 -10.10
C PRO A 37 10.54 -4.55 -10.58
N ALA A 38 11.12 -4.63 -11.79
CA ALA A 38 12.05 -3.61 -12.33
C ALA A 38 11.54 -2.17 -12.20
N GLU A 39 10.25 -1.94 -12.49
CA GLU A 39 9.61 -0.63 -12.40
C GLU A 39 9.58 -0.08 -10.97
N VAL A 40 9.39 -0.98 -9.99
CA VAL A 40 9.41 -0.64 -8.56
C VAL A 40 10.85 -0.46 -8.07
N GLN A 41 11.82 -1.23 -8.57
CA GLN A 41 13.22 -1.13 -8.13
C GLN A 41 13.77 0.28 -8.36
N PHE A 42 13.59 0.84 -9.57
CA PHE A 42 14.09 2.17 -9.91
C PHE A 42 13.46 3.26 -9.04
N GLU A 43 12.14 3.24 -8.89
CA GLU A 43 11.43 4.21 -8.06
C GLU A 43 11.80 4.09 -6.58
N LEU A 44 12.02 2.85 -6.10
CA LEU A 44 12.40 2.60 -4.71
C LEU A 44 13.81 3.11 -4.41
N LEU A 45 14.74 2.95 -5.34
CA LEU A 45 16.09 3.53 -5.23
C LEU A 45 16.02 5.06 -5.18
N ASP A 46 15.30 5.69 -6.11
CA ASP A 46 15.11 7.14 -6.14
C ASP A 46 14.46 7.67 -4.86
N LEU A 47 13.48 6.93 -4.33
CA LEU A 47 12.82 7.24 -3.06
C LEU A 47 13.80 7.14 -1.88
N GLN A 48 14.60 6.07 -1.83
CA GLN A 48 15.55 5.80 -0.74
C GLN A 48 16.74 6.77 -0.72
N GLU A 49 17.13 7.32 -1.86
CA GLU A 49 18.15 8.36 -2.00
C GLU A 49 17.63 9.74 -1.54
N SER A 50 16.31 9.98 -1.62
CA SER A 50 15.70 11.28 -1.34
C SER A 50 15.62 11.61 0.16
N SER A 51 16.40 12.60 0.59
CA SER A 51 16.31 13.17 1.94
C SER A 51 14.97 13.88 2.20
N GLU A 52 14.37 14.46 1.16
CA GLU A 52 13.05 15.09 1.24
C GLU A 52 11.97 14.05 1.49
N ALA A 53 11.99 12.94 0.75
CA ALA A 53 11.06 11.84 0.97
C ALA A 53 11.23 11.25 2.38
N ARG A 54 12.47 11.06 2.85
CA ARG A 54 12.73 10.63 4.24
C ARG A 54 12.15 11.60 5.27
N ALA A 55 12.26 12.91 5.06
CA ALA A 55 11.74 13.92 5.97
C ALA A 55 10.21 13.98 5.97
N ALA A 56 9.57 13.66 4.85
CA ALA A 56 8.11 13.62 4.70
C ALA A 56 7.47 12.32 5.23
N TYR A 57 8.26 11.26 5.40
CA TYR A 57 7.80 9.94 5.86
C TYR A 57 7.31 9.81 7.33
N PRO A 58 7.82 10.57 8.33
CA PRO A 58 7.45 10.38 9.74
C PRO A 58 5.97 10.69 10.04
N ASP A 59 5.29 11.41 9.14
CA ASP A 59 3.83 11.56 9.18
C ASP A 59 3.21 10.17 8.93
N LYS A 60 2.69 9.51 9.98
CA LYS A 60 2.09 8.15 9.97
C LYS A 60 0.92 7.93 8.98
N ASN A 61 0.64 8.88 8.10
CA ASN A 61 -0.34 8.74 7.04
C ASN A 61 0.36 8.37 5.71
N LEU A 62 0.59 7.06 5.55
CA LEU A 62 1.21 6.48 4.33
C LEU A 62 0.46 6.91 3.06
N ILE A 63 -0.87 6.99 3.11
CA ILE A 63 -1.67 7.43 1.96
C ILE A 63 -1.38 8.87 1.57
N LYS A 64 -1.24 9.76 2.56
CA LYS A 64 -0.84 11.15 2.33
C LYS A 64 0.58 11.23 1.78
N PHE A 65 1.50 10.41 2.30
CA PHE A 65 2.88 10.33 1.80
C PHE A 65 2.93 9.95 0.31
N TYR A 66 2.32 8.82 -0.07
CA TYR A 66 2.32 8.37 -1.47
C TYR A 66 1.52 9.29 -2.41
N LYS A 67 0.55 10.07 -1.89
CA LYS A 67 -0.18 11.10 -2.66
C LYS A 67 0.51 12.46 -2.70
N GLY A 68 1.44 12.74 -1.79
CA GLY A 68 2.13 14.03 -1.70
C GLY A 68 3.14 14.26 -2.82
N HIS A 69 3.58 13.18 -3.46
CA HIS A 69 4.45 13.23 -4.63
C HIS A 69 3.64 13.42 -5.90
N SER A 70 4.24 14.03 -6.93
CA SER A 70 3.62 14.10 -8.25
C SER A 70 3.32 12.68 -8.76
N PRO A 71 2.16 12.45 -9.42
CA PRO A 71 1.85 11.15 -10.02
C PRO A 71 2.91 10.62 -10.99
N ALA A 72 3.77 11.51 -11.51
CA ALA A 72 4.87 11.15 -12.41
C ALA A 72 6.17 10.79 -11.69
N THR A 73 6.33 11.09 -10.39
CA THR A 73 7.59 10.87 -9.67
C THR A 73 7.77 9.40 -9.31
N TYR A 74 6.73 8.76 -8.77
CA TYR A 74 6.77 7.35 -8.36
C TYR A 74 5.48 6.60 -8.77
N PRO A 75 5.19 6.48 -10.08
CA PRO A 75 3.93 5.91 -10.56
C PRO A 75 3.70 4.46 -10.09
N ALA A 76 4.71 3.60 -10.06
CA ALA A 76 4.60 2.21 -9.64
C ALA A 76 4.37 2.09 -8.12
N LEU A 77 5.14 2.81 -7.29
CA LEU A 77 4.96 2.84 -5.84
C LEU A 77 3.61 3.45 -5.45
N ARG A 78 3.17 4.49 -6.16
CA ARG A 78 1.85 5.09 -5.95
C ARG A 78 0.72 4.12 -6.31
N GLN A 79 0.84 3.42 -7.43
CA GLN A 79 -0.15 2.41 -7.81
C GLN A 79 -0.20 1.27 -6.78
N HIS A 80 0.97 0.84 -6.28
CA HIS A 80 1.07 -0.13 -5.19
C HIS A 80 0.35 0.34 -3.94
N ALA A 81 0.63 1.57 -3.50
CA ALA A 81 -0.03 2.19 -2.36
C ALA A 81 -1.55 2.27 -2.51
N ILE A 82 -2.06 2.57 -3.71
CA ILE A 82 -3.51 2.58 -3.98
C ILE A 82 -4.11 1.18 -3.85
N ARG A 83 -3.44 0.15 -4.38
CA ARG A 83 -3.89 -1.25 -4.22
C ARG A 83 -3.95 -1.63 -2.75
N MET A 84 -2.90 -1.35 -1.98
CA MET A 84 -2.85 -1.63 -0.54
C MET A 84 -3.91 -0.86 0.23
N ALA A 85 -4.09 0.43 -0.06
CA ALA A 85 -5.15 1.24 0.51
C ALA A 85 -6.55 0.69 0.21
N SER A 86 -6.75 0.05 -0.95
CA SER A 86 -8.04 -0.50 -1.38
C SER A 86 -8.35 -1.83 -0.69
N LEU A 87 -7.33 -2.65 -0.44
CA LEU A 87 -7.45 -3.88 0.36
C LEU A 87 -7.93 -3.56 1.78
N PHE A 88 -7.35 -2.56 2.44
CA PHE A 88 -7.74 -2.11 3.78
C PHE A 88 -8.84 -1.03 3.79
N GLY A 89 -9.21 -0.50 2.62
CA GLY A 89 -10.20 0.57 2.45
C GLY A 89 -11.63 0.04 2.29
N SER A 90 -11.78 -1.26 2.05
CA SER A 90 -13.08 -1.96 2.11
C SER A 90 -13.75 -1.87 3.48
N THR A 91 -13.02 -1.49 4.54
CA THR A 91 -13.56 -1.12 5.86
C THR A 91 -14.11 0.31 5.96
N CYS A 92 -13.89 1.19 4.97
CA CYS A 92 -14.23 2.62 5.07
C CYS A 92 -15.40 3.12 4.20
N VAL A 93 -16.08 2.28 3.41
CA VAL A 93 -17.26 2.74 2.64
C VAL A 93 -18.46 1.81 2.78
N ARG A 94 -19.18 2.00 3.88
CA ARG A 94 -20.64 2.02 3.84
C ARG A 94 -21.10 3.15 4.74
N LYS A 95 -21.20 4.36 4.19
CA LYS A 95 -22.09 5.34 4.84
C LYS A 95 -23.50 4.76 4.71
N PRO A 96 -24.24 4.55 5.81
CA PRO A 96 -25.66 4.24 5.67
C PRO A 96 -26.30 5.40 4.92
N SER A 97 -26.96 5.10 3.80
CA SER A 97 -27.90 6.03 3.18
C SER A 97 -28.93 6.42 4.26
N PRO A 98 -29.15 7.72 4.53
CA PRO A 98 -30.19 8.10 5.48
C PRO A 98 -31.53 7.58 4.96
N PRO A 99 -32.30 6.81 5.77
CA PRO A 99 -33.66 6.51 5.40
C PRO A 99 -34.48 7.78 5.69
N TRP A 100 -35.36 8.12 4.76
CA TRP A 100 -36.47 9.08 4.84
C TRP A 100 -36.23 10.52 4.33
N PRO A 101 -37.19 11.07 3.57
CA PRO A 101 -37.15 12.45 3.10
C PRO A 101 -37.55 13.42 4.22
N SER A 102 -36.84 14.55 4.31
CA SER A 102 -37.09 15.64 5.24
C SER A 102 -38.45 16.29 4.97
N THR A 103 -39.39 16.16 5.90
CA THR A 103 -40.56 17.05 5.98
C THR A 103 -40.24 18.19 6.93
N HIS A 104 -40.02 19.39 6.38
CA HIS A 104 -40.12 20.64 7.13
C HIS A 104 -41.59 21.09 7.16
N PRO A 105 -42.17 21.49 8.31
CA PRO A 105 -43.36 22.31 8.31
C PRO A 105 -42.99 23.80 8.46
N SER A 106 -43.80 24.63 7.81
CA SER A 106 -43.86 26.10 7.94
C SER A 106 -44.40 26.55 9.30
#